data_AF-A0A218PE75-F1
#
_entry.id   AF-A0A218PE75-F1
#
_cell.length_a   1.000
_cell.length_b   1.000
_cell.length_c   1.000
_cell.angle_alpha   90.00
_cell.angle_beta   90.00
_cell.angle_gamma   90.00
#
_symmetry.space_group_name_H-M   'P 1'
#
loop_
_entity.id
_entity.type
_entity.pdbx_description
1 polymer ?
#
loop_
_entity_poly.entity_id
_entity_poly.type
_entity_poly.pdbx_seq_one_letter_code
_entity_poly.pdbx_strand_id
1 'polypeptide(L)'
;MPITVEKLKKDILRRIEKFERKEIEISGKNYPVYIFEKDEDINLFDGILFAETDDKRELSSLLNYKPPVSGYAARLGIIVYRGEEVIIKDYRAKDKYIRKTIAKINKLFLKKLYKALEEPSPKNFEELFNRSDVIEEFYVLYKKCKEFLLENIKGLSGDRERREFVDNFMMQMLTLWYLQEKGFFNKDKRYFITKFEELKQRKLLGGFESYHDFLRHFFNKISGYSDGPYVEDEHIGKCVVIGPAVFLDGERGNNEAITIPDKCFYQKGVTEKLVNLTPKGRRRMISERDIDFDVPLLNLFESRDWVDGDIDEYVLGSLYEKLMTEEEKKKTGSYYTPGKITEYI
;
A
#
# COMPACT_ATOMS: atom_id res chain seq x y z
N MET A 1 10.26 1.78 -16.90
CA MET A 1 11.22 1.11 -16.00
C MET A 1 10.97 1.66 -14.61
N PRO A 2 10.84 0.79 -13.59
CA PRO A 2 10.75 1.22 -12.20
C PRO A 2 11.95 2.10 -11.83
N ILE A 3 11.74 3.03 -10.91
CA ILE A 3 12.83 3.88 -10.43
C ILE A 3 13.79 3.04 -9.57
N THR A 4 15.10 3.19 -9.78
CA THR A 4 16.11 2.57 -8.92
C THR A 4 16.43 3.49 -7.74
N VAL A 5 17.01 2.90 -6.71
CA VAL A 5 17.40 3.60 -5.48
C VAL A 5 18.41 4.71 -5.79
N GLU A 6 19.42 4.40 -6.59
CA GLU A 6 20.48 5.34 -7.00
C GLU A 6 19.90 6.50 -7.80
N LYS A 7 18.96 6.20 -8.70
CA LYS A 7 18.28 7.22 -9.50
C LYS A 7 17.45 8.14 -8.62
N LEU A 8 16.67 7.58 -7.69
CA LEU A 8 15.86 8.35 -6.75
C LEU A 8 16.74 9.27 -5.89
N LYS A 9 17.81 8.73 -5.30
CA LYS A 9 18.77 9.50 -4.49
C LYS A 9 19.38 10.65 -5.27
N LYS A 10 19.89 10.37 -6.48
CA LYS A 10 20.48 11.38 -7.36
C LYS A 10 19.48 12.48 -7.72
N ASP A 11 18.24 12.10 -8.04
CA ASP A 11 17.18 13.04 -8.38
C ASP A 11 16.75 13.92 -7.19
N ILE A 12 16.77 13.38 -5.96
CA ILE A 12 16.47 14.11 -4.72
C ILE A 12 17.60 15.10 -4.41
N LEU A 13 18.85 14.62 -4.36
CA LEU A 13 20.02 15.44 -4.04
C LEU A 13 20.16 16.62 -5.01
N ARG A 14 20.05 16.37 -6.31
CA ARG A 14 20.09 17.41 -7.35
C ARG A 14 19.09 18.55 -7.12
N ARG A 15 17.95 18.27 -6.48
CA ARG A 15 16.89 19.26 -6.24
C ARG A 15 17.10 20.08 -4.99
N ILE A 16 17.74 19.50 -3.97
CA ILE A 16 17.95 20.15 -2.68
C ILE A 16 19.33 20.82 -2.55
N GLU A 17 20.33 20.41 -3.33
CA GLU A 17 21.70 20.97 -3.31
C GLU A 17 21.78 22.47 -3.65
N LYS A 18 20.74 23.04 -4.25
CA LYS A 18 20.64 24.48 -4.51
C LYS A 18 20.43 25.32 -3.25
N PHE A 19 19.99 24.70 -2.15
CA PHE A 19 19.73 25.36 -0.88
C PHE A 19 20.97 25.39 0.00
N GLU A 20 21.01 26.32 0.95
CA GLU A 20 22.12 26.41 1.90
C GLU A 20 22.15 25.16 2.79
N ARG A 21 23.29 24.45 2.79
CA ARG A 21 23.49 23.28 3.64
C ARG A 21 23.95 23.68 5.04
N LYS A 22 23.27 23.15 6.05
CA LYS A 22 23.63 23.19 7.47
C LYS A 22 23.64 21.78 8.06
N GLU A 23 24.10 21.67 9.28
CA GLU A 23 24.05 20.42 10.04
C GLU A 23 23.19 20.61 11.28
N ILE A 24 22.39 19.60 11.60
CA ILE A 24 21.68 19.48 12.88
C ILE A 24 22.07 18.16 13.53
N GLU A 25 22.06 18.14 14.86
CA GLU A 25 22.31 16.92 15.62
C GLU A 25 20.99 16.22 15.96
N ILE A 26 20.87 14.94 15.62
CA ILE A 26 19.75 14.07 16.03
C ILE A 26 20.34 12.84 16.70
N SER A 27 20.08 12.68 18.00
CA SER A 27 20.56 11.55 18.80
C SER A 27 22.08 11.32 18.70
N GLY A 28 22.89 12.39 18.77
CA GLY A 28 24.36 12.28 18.74
C GLY A 28 24.99 12.12 17.35
N LYS A 29 24.19 12.21 16.27
CA LYS A 29 24.67 12.16 14.89
C LYS A 29 24.28 13.42 14.14
N ASN A 30 25.21 13.95 13.34
CA ASN A 30 24.97 15.11 12.49
C ASN A 30 24.31 14.70 11.18
N TYR A 31 23.27 15.43 10.79
CA TYR A 31 22.56 15.24 9.53
C TYR A 31 22.55 16.52 8.71
N PRO A 32 22.71 16.42 7.38
CA PRO A 32 22.59 17.57 6.51
C PRO A 32 21.13 18.04 6.44
N VAL A 33 20.95 19.35 6.56
CA VAL A 33 19.67 20.04 6.34
C VAL A 33 19.88 21.14 5.31
N TYR A 34 19.00 21.16 4.32
CA TYR A 34 19.03 22.07 3.18
C TYR A 34 17.96 23.15 3.39
N ILE A 35 18.40 24.35 3.79
CA ILE A 35 17.54 25.43 4.28
C ILE A 35 16.81 26.12 3.13
N PHE A 36 15.48 26.06 3.15
CA PHE A 36 14.62 26.68 2.12
C PHE A 36 13.81 27.87 2.63
N GLU A 37 13.65 28.01 3.94
CA GLU A 37 12.89 29.09 4.58
C GLU A 37 13.69 29.67 5.75
N LYS A 38 13.70 31.00 5.86
CA LYS A 38 14.39 31.73 6.92
C LYS A 38 13.43 32.77 7.48
N ASP A 39 13.09 32.61 8.75
CA ASP A 39 12.33 33.58 9.53
C ASP A 39 13.29 34.18 10.56
N GLU A 40 13.78 35.38 10.26
CA GLU A 40 14.75 36.07 11.11
C GLU A 40 14.12 36.66 12.38
N ASP A 41 12.81 36.92 12.38
CA ASP A 41 12.09 37.52 13.51
C ASP A 41 12.03 36.56 14.71
N ILE A 42 11.83 35.26 14.43
CA ILE A 42 11.85 34.19 15.45
C ILE A 42 13.12 33.34 15.41
N ASN A 43 14.11 33.75 14.60
CA ASN A 43 15.37 33.03 14.40
C ASN A 43 15.14 31.55 14.04
N LEU A 44 14.25 31.26 13.08
CA LEU A 44 13.90 29.91 12.66
C LEU A 44 14.30 29.67 11.20
N PHE A 45 15.01 28.57 10.96
CA PHE A 45 15.50 28.21 9.62
C PHE A 45 15.07 26.79 9.27
N ASP A 46 13.95 26.69 8.56
CA ASP A 46 13.37 25.40 8.17
C ASP A 46 14.04 24.88 6.88
N GLY A 47 14.33 23.58 6.88
CA GLY A 47 14.99 22.92 5.76
C GLY A 47 14.56 21.48 5.53
N ILE A 48 15.11 20.90 4.46
CA ILE A 48 14.91 19.49 4.10
C ILE A 48 16.07 18.67 4.64
N LEU A 49 15.78 17.65 5.45
CA LEU A 49 16.75 16.65 5.90
C LEU A 49 16.79 15.50 4.91
N PHE A 50 17.99 15.09 4.49
CA PHE A 50 18.20 13.88 3.70
C PHE A 50 19.10 12.92 4.48
N ALA A 51 18.64 11.68 4.68
CA ALA A 51 19.38 10.66 5.41
C ALA A 51 19.27 9.29 4.73
N GLU A 52 20.27 8.46 4.99
CA GLU A 52 20.29 7.05 4.59
C GLU A 52 20.70 6.21 5.78
N THR A 53 19.94 5.14 6.06
CA THR A 53 20.26 4.23 7.16
C THR A 53 19.69 2.84 6.92
N ASP A 54 20.37 1.83 7.43
CA ASP A 54 19.89 0.44 7.54
C ASP A 54 19.57 0.06 9.01
N ASP A 55 19.96 0.91 9.97
CA ASP A 55 19.72 0.72 11.39
C ASP A 55 18.30 1.16 11.79
N LYS A 56 17.57 0.22 12.39
CA LYS A 56 16.23 0.46 12.94
C LYS A 56 16.23 1.50 14.06
N ARG A 57 17.30 1.56 14.87
CA ARG A 57 17.41 2.53 15.97
C ARG A 57 17.59 3.94 15.44
N GLU A 58 18.50 4.11 14.47
CA GLU A 58 18.69 5.39 13.78
C GLU A 58 17.41 5.84 13.09
N LEU A 59 16.72 4.95 12.36
CA LEU A 59 15.42 5.26 11.77
C LEU A 59 14.43 5.73 12.83
N SER A 60 14.34 5.03 13.98
CA SER A 60 13.45 5.44 15.07
C SER A 60 13.79 6.81 15.61
N SER A 61 15.07 7.14 15.77
CA SER A 61 15.51 8.48 16.19
C SER A 61 15.11 9.56 15.17
N LEU A 62 15.33 9.29 13.88
CA LEU A 62 14.93 10.19 12.80
C LEU A 62 13.41 10.39 12.75
N LEU A 63 12.60 9.36 12.99
CA LEU A 63 11.15 9.47 12.99
C LEU A 63 10.59 10.18 14.24
N ASN A 64 11.31 10.11 15.36
CA ASN A 64 10.92 10.73 16.63
C ASN A 64 11.53 12.12 16.87
N TYR A 65 12.35 12.61 15.93
CA TYR A 65 12.92 13.95 15.99
C TYR A 65 11.82 15.00 16.12
N LYS A 66 12.00 15.91 17.08
CA LYS A 66 11.13 17.06 17.32
C LYS A 66 11.89 18.32 16.92
N PRO A 67 11.42 19.07 15.91
CA PRO A 67 12.13 20.26 15.46
C PRO A 67 12.10 21.34 16.54
N PRO A 68 13.20 22.07 16.76
CA PRO A 68 13.25 23.15 17.73
C PRO A 68 12.37 24.32 17.30
N VAL A 69 12.03 25.19 18.25
CA VAL A 69 11.24 26.41 18.00
C VAL A 69 12.08 27.56 17.45
N SER A 70 13.41 27.45 17.52
CA SER A 70 14.38 28.38 16.93
C SER A 70 15.65 27.62 16.50
N GLY A 71 16.44 28.24 15.62
CA GLY A 71 17.63 27.66 14.99
C GLY A 71 17.32 26.89 13.71
N TYR A 72 18.30 26.10 13.27
CA TYR A 72 18.16 25.23 12.10
C TYR A 72 17.30 24.01 12.45
N ALA A 73 16.27 23.76 11.64
CA ALA A 73 15.34 22.68 11.86
C ALA A 73 15.02 21.93 10.56
N ALA A 74 14.95 20.60 10.64
CA ALA A 74 14.32 19.83 9.59
C ALA A 74 12.79 20.04 9.64
N ARG A 75 12.23 20.61 8.57
CA ARG A 75 10.78 20.65 8.33
C ARG A 75 10.31 19.37 7.64
N LEU A 76 11.02 18.96 6.60
CA LEU A 76 10.72 17.76 5.82
C LEU A 76 11.91 16.81 5.88
N GLY A 77 11.70 15.57 6.33
CA GLY A 77 12.69 14.50 6.31
C GLY A 77 12.47 13.58 5.12
N ILE A 78 13.57 13.21 4.44
CA ILE A 78 13.61 12.21 3.38
C ILE A 78 14.66 11.18 3.79
N ILE A 79 14.19 9.97 4.10
CA ILE A 79 15.02 8.93 4.68
C ILE A 79 14.97 7.73 3.76
N VAL A 80 16.10 7.35 3.18
CA VAL A 80 16.22 6.07 2.45
C VAL A 80 16.58 4.98 3.46
N TYR A 81 15.70 4.01 3.63
CA TYR A 81 15.86 2.93 4.60
C TYR A 81 16.19 1.61 3.91
N ARG A 82 17.29 0.96 4.35
CA ARG A 82 17.79 -0.34 3.85
C ARG A 82 17.98 -0.43 2.33
N GLY A 83 18.05 0.70 1.64
CA GLY A 83 18.13 0.75 0.19
C GLY A 83 16.89 0.22 -0.53
N GLU A 84 15.74 0.10 0.13
CA GLU A 84 14.52 -0.46 -0.49
C GLU A 84 13.32 0.48 -0.34
N GLU A 85 13.31 1.28 0.72
CA GLU A 85 12.18 2.14 1.08
C GLU A 85 12.62 3.61 1.15
N VAL A 86 11.70 4.51 0.81
CA VAL A 86 11.82 5.94 1.11
C VAL A 86 10.73 6.33 2.09
N ILE A 87 11.14 7.02 3.16
CA ILE A 87 10.25 7.54 4.17
C ILE A 87 10.31 9.06 4.11
N ILE A 88 9.15 9.69 3.97
CA ILE A 88 9.00 11.14 3.94
C ILE A 88 8.23 11.57 5.17
N LYS A 89 8.78 12.46 5.98
CA LYS A 89 8.13 12.92 7.21
C LYS A 89 8.04 14.45 7.23
N ASP A 90 6.85 14.99 7.51
CA ASP A 90 6.73 16.39 7.91
C ASP A 90 6.89 16.45 9.43
N TYR A 91 7.96 17.06 9.90
CA TYR A 91 8.32 17.12 11.32
C TYR A 91 7.50 18.11 12.13
N ARG A 92 6.83 19.05 11.48
CA ARG A 92 5.98 20.04 12.15
C ARG A 92 4.51 19.64 12.12
N ALA A 93 4.12 18.74 11.21
CA ALA A 93 2.80 18.14 11.22
C ALA A 93 2.80 16.89 12.11
N LYS A 94 1.84 16.81 13.03
CA LYS A 94 1.69 15.66 13.92
C LYS A 94 1.42 14.39 13.10
N ASP A 95 2.19 13.34 13.37
CA ASP A 95 2.04 11.97 12.82
C ASP A 95 1.95 11.87 11.28
N LYS A 96 2.46 12.87 10.55
CA LYS A 96 2.37 12.93 9.09
C LYS A 96 3.63 12.40 8.42
N TYR A 97 3.60 11.13 8.01
CA TYR A 97 4.67 10.52 7.21
C TYR A 97 4.12 9.61 6.10
N ILE A 98 4.94 9.40 5.07
CA ILE A 98 4.71 8.44 3.98
C ILE A 98 5.87 7.45 4.01
N ARG A 99 5.59 6.16 3.81
CA ARG A 99 6.60 5.13 3.60
C ARG A 99 6.29 4.41 2.30
N LYS A 100 7.23 4.43 1.35
CA LYS A 100 7.07 3.85 0.01
C LYS A 100 8.19 2.86 -0.29
N THR A 101 7.85 1.70 -0.85
CA THR A 101 8.79 0.80 -1.50
C THR A 101 9.26 1.44 -2.81
N ILE A 102 10.56 1.65 -2.97
CA ILE A 102 11.14 2.41 -4.08
C ILE A 102 10.74 1.80 -5.44
N ALA A 103 10.75 0.47 -5.56
CA ALA A 103 10.37 -0.24 -6.78
C ALA A 103 8.90 -0.04 -7.20
N LYS A 104 8.02 0.32 -6.25
CA LYS A 104 6.59 0.54 -6.48
C LYS A 104 6.22 2.03 -6.64
N ILE A 105 7.19 2.93 -6.59
CA ILE A 105 6.94 4.36 -6.76
C ILE A 105 6.46 4.64 -8.19
N ASN A 106 5.25 5.20 -8.31
CA ASN A 106 4.68 5.64 -9.57
C ASN A 106 5.15 7.06 -9.96
N LYS A 107 4.91 7.45 -11.21
CA LYS A 107 5.33 8.78 -11.72
C LYS A 107 4.57 9.93 -11.06
N LEU A 108 3.33 9.71 -10.63
CA LEU A 108 2.50 10.75 -10.02
C LEU A 108 3.07 11.17 -8.66
N PHE A 109 3.45 10.20 -7.83
CA PHE A 109 4.14 10.43 -6.57
C PHE A 109 5.47 11.15 -6.77
N LEU A 110 6.30 10.72 -7.74
CA LEU A 110 7.56 11.40 -8.04
C LEU A 110 7.35 12.85 -8.44
N LYS A 111 6.31 13.15 -9.21
CA LYS A 111 5.98 14.52 -9.59
C LYS A 111 5.67 15.39 -8.36
N LYS A 112 4.86 14.87 -7.43
CA LYS A 112 4.54 15.56 -6.17
C LYS A 112 5.78 15.76 -5.31
N LEU A 113 6.58 14.70 -5.13
CA LEU A 113 7.82 14.74 -4.37
C LEU A 113 8.76 15.80 -4.95
N TYR A 114 9.05 15.71 -6.24
CA TYR A 114 9.98 16.63 -6.91
C TYR A 114 9.49 18.08 -6.85
N LYS A 115 8.18 18.31 -6.99
CA LYS A 115 7.61 19.65 -6.83
C LYS A 115 7.80 20.19 -5.41
N ALA A 116 7.61 19.36 -4.38
CA ALA A 116 7.84 19.75 -2.98
C ALA A 116 9.32 20.03 -2.66
N LEU A 117 10.27 19.37 -3.34
CA LEU A 117 11.70 19.64 -3.17
C LEU A 117 12.17 20.85 -3.97
N GLU A 118 11.63 21.05 -5.17
CA GLU A 118 11.99 22.18 -6.03
C GLU A 118 11.38 23.49 -5.53
N GLU A 119 10.15 23.45 -5.02
CA GLU A 119 9.40 24.61 -4.52
C GLU A 119 8.80 24.31 -3.14
N PRO A 120 9.62 24.22 -2.08
CA PRO A 120 9.13 23.94 -0.73
C PRO A 120 8.11 24.98 -0.27
N SER A 121 6.92 24.54 0.11
CA SER A 121 5.86 25.39 0.64
C SER A 121 4.81 24.54 1.36
N PRO A 122 4.03 25.12 2.31
CA PRO A 122 2.94 24.41 2.97
C PRO A 122 1.97 23.74 1.98
N LYS A 123 1.65 24.41 0.87
CA LYS A 123 0.79 23.90 -0.19
C LYS A 123 1.38 22.66 -0.88
N ASN A 124 2.66 22.70 -1.28
CA ASN A 124 3.28 21.58 -1.97
C ASN A 124 3.52 20.39 -1.02
N PHE A 125 3.74 20.64 0.27
CA PHE A 125 3.76 19.58 1.28
C PHE A 125 2.36 18.97 1.45
N GLU A 126 1.31 19.77 1.55
CA GLU A 126 -0.07 19.27 1.59
C GLU A 126 -0.38 18.38 0.38
N GLU A 127 0.00 18.80 -0.83
CA GLU A 127 -0.18 18.00 -2.05
C GLU A 127 0.64 16.70 -2.05
N LEU A 128 1.88 16.72 -1.54
CA LEU A 128 2.73 15.53 -1.40
C LEU A 128 2.10 14.47 -0.50
N PHE A 129 1.49 14.90 0.61
CA PHE A 129 0.83 14.02 1.57
C PHE A 129 -0.64 13.72 1.23
N ASN A 130 -1.21 14.38 0.22
CA ASN A 130 -2.56 14.11 -0.24
C ASN A 130 -2.63 12.69 -0.86
N ARG A 131 -3.61 11.91 -0.38
CA ARG A 131 -3.83 10.49 -0.73
C ARG A 131 -4.95 10.25 -1.73
N SER A 132 -5.66 11.29 -2.17
CA SER A 132 -6.86 11.15 -3.01
C SER A 132 -6.55 10.44 -4.33
N ASP A 133 -5.38 10.70 -4.92
CA ASP A 133 -4.91 10.01 -6.11
C ASP A 133 -4.68 8.51 -5.88
N VAL A 134 -4.13 8.11 -4.73
CA VAL A 134 -3.95 6.69 -4.40
C VAL A 134 -5.30 5.97 -4.31
N ILE A 135 -6.29 6.60 -3.68
CA ILE A 135 -7.65 6.04 -3.53
C ILE A 135 -8.33 5.92 -4.90
N GLU A 136 -8.20 6.94 -5.76
CA GLU A 136 -8.78 6.93 -7.10
C GLU A 136 -8.09 5.91 -8.02
N GLU A 137 -6.76 5.84 -8.00
CA GLU A 137 -6.02 4.82 -8.75
C GLU A 137 -6.40 3.41 -8.29
N PHE A 138 -6.50 3.18 -6.97
CA PHE A 138 -6.93 1.90 -6.43
C PHE A 138 -8.30 1.52 -6.97
N TYR A 139 -9.28 2.42 -6.92
CA TYR A 139 -10.65 2.14 -7.37
C TYR A 139 -10.72 1.77 -8.85
N VAL A 140 -10.00 2.50 -9.71
CA VAL A 140 -9.94 2.22 -11.15
C VAL A 140 -9.43 0.80 -11.41
N LEU A 141 -8.35 0.41 -10.73
CA LEU A 141 -7.74 -0.91 -10.93
C LEU A 141 -8.52 -2.02 -10.25
N TYR A 142 -9.11 -1.75 -9.09
CA TYR A 142 -10.01 -2.66 -8.39
C TYR A 142 -11.18 -3.01 -9.30
N LYS A 143 -11.81 -2.01 -9.94
CA LYS A 143 -12.90 -2.25 -10.89
C LYS A 143 -12.44 -3.12 -12.07
N LYS A 144 -11.25 -2.87 -12.63
CA LYS A 144 -10.68 -3.73 -13.69
C LYS A 144 -10.41 -5.16 -13.24
N CYS A 145 -9.91 -5.33 -12.02
CA CYS A 145 -9.72 -6.66 -11.44
C CYS A 145 -11.05 -7.38 -11.21
N LYS A 146 -12.07 -6.66 -10.73
CA LYS A 146 -13.44 -7.17 -10.55
C LYS A 146 -14.04 -7.63 -11.87
N GLU A 147 -13.99 -6.80 -12.91
CA GLU A 147 -14.43 -7.16 -14.28
C GLU A 147 -13.76 -8.46 -14.74
N PHE A 148 -12.44 -8.54 -14.61
CA PHE A 148 -11.69 -9.72 -15.01
C PHE A 148 -12.06 -10.98 -14.20
N LEU A 149 -12.32 -10.86 -12.89
CA LEU A 149 -12.79 -11.97 -12.07
C LEU A 149 -14.20 -12.43 -12.48
N LEU A 150 -15.14 -11.50 -12.68
CA LEU A 150 -16.53 -11.78 -13.05
C LEU A 150 -16.64 -12.52 -14.39
N GLU A 151 -15.78 -12.19 -15.34
CA GLU A 151 -15.73 -12.83 -16.66
C GLU A 151 -15.19 -14.26 -16.61
N ASN A 152 -14.39 -14.60 -15.59
CA ASN A 152 -13.62 -15.85 -15.57
C ASN A 152 -14.02 -16.84 -14.48
N ILE A 153 -14.70 -16.39 -13.43
CA ILE A 153 -15.23 -17.27 -12.38
C ILE A 153 -16.31 -18.21 -12.94
N LYS A 154 -16.26 -19.47 -12.50
CA LYS A 154 -17.23 -20.51 -12.88
C LYS A 154 -17.86 -21.12 -11.63
N GLY A 155 -18.99 -21.82 -11.82
CA GLY A 155 -19.69 -22.52 -10.74
C GLY A 155 -20.81 -21.74 -10.05
N LEU A 156 -21.10 -20.51 -10.51
CA LEU A 156 -22.16 -19.65 -9.98
C LEU A 156 -23.23 -19.41 -11.04
N SER A 157 -24.50 -19.63 -10.65
CA SER A 157 -25.64 -19.69 -11.58
C SER A 157 -26.36 -18.35 -11.76
N GLY A 158 -26.26 -17.43 -10.80
CA GLY A 158 -26.84 -16.08 -10.88
C GLY A 158 -25.82 -14.95 -11.07
N ASP A 159 -26.16 -13.93 -11.87
CA ASP A 159 -25.32 -12.73 -12.03
C ASP A 159 -25.15 -11.95 -10.72
N ARG A 160 -26.23 -11.82 -9.94
CA ARG A 160 -26.19 -11.20 -8.60
C ARG A 160 -25.26 -11.96 -7.66
N GLU A 161 -25.44 -13.28 -7.56
CA GLU A 161 -24.63 -14.16 -6.72
C GLU A 161 -23.14 -14.08 -7.09
N ARG A 162 -22.84 -14.06 -8.40
CA ARG A 162 -21.47 -13.92 -8.90
C ARG A 162 -20.83 -12.60 -8.50
N ARG A 163 -21.59 -11.50 -8.56
CA ARG A 163 -21.11 -10.18 -8.14
C ARG A 163 -20.83 -10.11 -6.65
N GLU A 164 -21.78 -10.58 -5.84
CA GLU A 164 -21.64 -10.63 -4.38
C GLU A 164 -20.41 -11.47 -3.98
N PHE A 165 -20.22 -12.66 -4.57
CA PHE A 165 -19.05 -13.49 -4.33
C PHE A 165 -17.73 -12.78 -4.68
N VAL A 166 -17.64 -12.16 -5.87
CA VAL A 166 -16.39 -11.49 -6.29
C VAL A 166 -16.08 -10.30 -5.38
N ASP A 167 -17.08 -9.53 -4.95
CA ASP A 167 -16.88 -8.42 -4.02
C ASP A 167 -16.36 -8.88 -2.66
N ASN A 168 -16.99 -9.90 -2.08
CA ASN A 168 -16.56 -10.52 -0.83
C ASN A 168 -15.14 -11.10 -0.93
N PHE A 169 -14.89 -11.87 -1.98
CA PHE A 169 -13.59 -12.50 -2.22
C PHE A 169 -12.47 -11.48 -2.36
N MET A 170 -12.67 -10.43 -3.16
CA MET A 170 -11.68 -9.36 -3.33
C MET A 170 -11.43 -8.60 -2.03
N MET A 171 -12.48 -8.32 -1.26
CA MET A 171 -12.37 -7.64 0.04
C MET A 171 -11.59 -8.48 1.05
N GLN A 172 -11.96 -9.76 1.20
CA GLN A 172 -11.22 -10.71 2.03
C GLN A 172 -9.74 -10.76 1.63
N MET A 173 -9.46 -10.86 0.33
CA MET A 173 -8.09 -10.91 -0.17
C MET A 173 -7.33 -9.61 0.07
N LEU A 174 -7.99 -8.45 0.05
CA LEU A 174 -7.38 -7.17 0.43
C LEU A 174 -7.01 -7.15 1.92
N THR A 175 -7.91 -7.60 2.80
CA THR A 175 -7.62 -7.72 4.25
C THR A 175 -6.45 -8.67 4.50
N LEU A 176 -6.46 -9.83 3.86
CA LEU A 176 -5.36 -10.80 3.96
C LEU A 176 -4.06 -10.22 3.40
N TRP A 177 -4.11 -9.47 2.30
CA TRP A 177 -2.96 -8.78 1.74
C TRP A 177 -2.34 -7.81 2.75
N TYR A 178 -3.16 -7.06 3.50
CA TYR A 178 -2.65 -6.20 4.56
C TYR A 178 -1.97 -7.00 5.68
N LEU A 179 -2.56 -8.11 6.12
CA LEU A 179 -2.02 -8.93 7.21
C LEU A 179 -0.65 -9.55 6.86
N GLN A 180 -0.43 -9.99 5.60
CA GLN A 180 0.90 -10.46 5.21
C GLN A 180 1.96 -9.36 5.26
N GLU A 181 1.62 -8.09 4.98
CA GLU A 181 2.60 -6.99 5.04
C GLU A 181 3.08 -6.75 6.48
N LYS A 182 2.24 -7.11 7.47
CA LYS A 182 2.57 -7.16 8.90
C LYS A 182 3.26 -8.46 9.34
N GLY A 183 3.47 -9.40 8.42
CA GLY A 183 4.20 -10.65 8.66
C GLY A 183 3.36 -11.77 9.29
N PHE A 184 2.03 -11.71 9.16
CA PHE A 184 1.13 -12.69 9.78
C PHE A 184 1.25 -14.10 9.18
N PHE A 185 1.70 -14.22 7.92
CA PHE A 185 1.75 -15.48 7.21
C PHE A 185 3.19 -15.88 6.92
N ASN A 186 3.70 -16.83 7.70
CA ASN A 186 5.07 -17.35 7.63
C ASN A 186 6.18 -16.29 7.71
N LYS A 187 5.89 -15.11 8.28
CA LYS A 187 6.76 -13.92 8.27
C LYS A 187 7.16 -13.47 6.85
N ASP A 188 6.45 -13.93 5.82
CA ASP A 188 6.68 -13.57 4.44
C ASP A 188 5.76 -12.41 4.05
N LYS A 189 6.35 -11.27 3.69
CA LYS A 189 5.61 -10.08 3.24
C LYS A 189 5.07 -10.17 1.82
N ARG A 190 5.48 -11.20 1.07
CA ARG A 190 5.00 -11.54 -0.27
C ARG A 190 4.35 -12.93 -0.30
N TYR A 191 3.88 -13.42 0.87
CA TYR A 191 3.37 -14.77 1.08
C TYR A 191 2.48 -15.29 -0.05
N PHE A 192 1.47 -14.53 -0.48
CA PHE A 192 0.54 -14.99 -1.53
C PHE A 192 1.22 -15.18 -2.89
N ILE A 193 2.15 -14.30 -3.25
CA ILE A 193 2.90 -14.42 -4.51
C ILE A 193 3.91 -15.56 -4.41
N THR A 194 4.64 -15.66 -3.29
CA THR A 194 5.57 -16.76 -3.02
C THR A 194 4.85 -18.10 -3.14
N LYS A 195 3.68 -18.26 -2.50
CA LYS A 195 2.87 -19.49 -2.58
C LYS A 195 2.33 -19.76 -3.98
N PHE A 196 1.90 -18.73 -4.71
CA PHE A 196 1.49 -18.87 -6.11
C PHE A 196 2.63 -19.41 -6.99
N GLU A 197 3.85 -18.89 -6.80
CA GLU A 197 5.04 -19.34 -7.55
C GLU A 197 5.48 -20.74 -7.14
N GLU A 198 5.49 -21.07 -5.85
CA GLU A 198 5.75 -22.42 -5.33
C GLU A 198 4.80 -23.45 -5.94
N LEU A 199 3.51 -23.14 -6.01
CA LEU A 199 2.50 -24.04 -6.58
C LEU A 199 2.71 -24.28 -8.07
N LYS A 200 3.06 -23.23 -8.84
CA LYS A 200 3.42 -23.40 -10.25
C LYS A 200 4.60 -24.35 -10.45
N GLN A 201 5.58 -24.35 -9.55
CA GLN A 201 6.72 -25.27 -9.59
C GLN A 201 6.34 -26.69 -9.15
N ARG A 202 5.45 -26.81 -8.14
CA ARG A 202 5.03 -28.08 -7.53
C ARG A 202 3.88 -28.82 -8.23
N LYS A 203 3.20 -28.21 -9.22
CA LYS A 203 2.20 -28.92 -10.05
C LYS A 203 2.75 -30.20 -10.72
N LEU A 204 4.06 -30.35 -10.78
CA LEU A 204 4.75 -31.55 -11.28
C LEU A 204 4.85 -32.70 -10.25
N LEU A 205 4.50 -32.49 -8.98
CA LEU A 205 4.79 -33.43 -7.87
C LEU A 205 3.59 -33.74 -6.93
N GLY A 206 2.35 -33.40 -7.30
CA GLY A 206 1.14 -33.84 -6.58
C GLY A 206 0.60 -32.89 -5.49
N GLY A 207 0.58 -31.58 -5.74
CA GLY A 207 -0.05 -30.57 -4.86
C GLY A 207 -1.45 -30.12 -5.31
N PHE A 208 -1.89 -28.95 -4.85
CA PHE A 208 -3.17 -28.33 -5.25
C PHE A 208 -3.29 -28.16 -6.78
N GLU A 209 -4.47 -28.43 -7.33
CA GLU A 209 -4.75 -28.36 -8.78
C GLU A 209 -4.75 -26.91 -9.30
N SER A 210 -5.22 -25.98 -8.47
CA SER A 210 -5.23 -24.54 -8.74
C SER A 210 -4.81 -23.72 -7.51
N TYR A 211 -4.49 -22.44 -7.75
CA TYR A 211 -4.25 -21.51 -6.66
C TYR A 211 -5.51 -21.25 -5.82
N HIS A 212 -6.70 -21.32 -6.44
CA HIS A 212 -7.96 -21.20 -5.71
C HIS A 212 -8.12 -22.33 -4.68
N ASP A 213 -7.73 -23.57 -5.03
CA ASP A 213 -7.81 -24.71 -4.10
C ASP A 213 -6.85 -24.53 -2.92
N PHE A 214 -5.65 -24.04 -3.19
CA PHE A 214 -4.73 -23.63 -2.13
C PHE A 214 -5.33 -22.56 -1.22
N LEU A 215 -5.97 -21.53 -1.79
CA LEU A 215 -6.60 -20.48 -1.00
C LEU A 215 -7.72 -21.02 -0.12
N ARG A 216 -8.56 -21.94 -0.64
CA ARG A 216 -9.62 -22.58 0.17
C ARG A 216 -9.04 -23.37 1.33
N HIS A 217 -7.98 -24.16 1.10
CA HIS A 217 -7.27 -24.84 2.19
C HIS A 217 -6.70 -23.84 3.19
N PHE A 218 -6.02 -22.80 2.71
CA PHE A 218 -5.47 -21.75 3.55
C PHE A 218 -6.54 -21.08 4.42
N PHE A 219 -7.66 -20.65 3.82
CA PHE A 219 -8.77 -20.01 4.53
C PHE A 219 -9.31 -20.93 5.63
N ASN A 220 -9.54 -22.21 5.33
CA ASN A 220 -10.01 -23.18 6.32
C ASN A 220 -9.06 -23.36 7.50
N LYS A 221 -7.75 -23.27 7.26
CA LYS A 221 -6.75 -23.41 8.33
C LYS A 221 -6.68 -22.20 9.25
N ILE A 222 -6.84 -20.99 8.73
CA ILE A 222 -6.68 -19.75 9.52
C ILE A 222 -8.01 -19.15 10.02
N SER A 223 -9.16 -19.64 9.52
CA SER A 223 -10.51 -19.20 9.93
C SER A 223 -11.01 -19.89 11.21
N GLY A 224 -10.41 -21.02 11.57
CA GLY A 224 -10.83 -21.83 12.71
C GLY A 224 -10.62 -21.15 14.06
N TYR A 225 -11.30 -21.66 15.07
CA TYR A 225 -11.03 -21.35 16.47
C TYR A 225 -10.00 -22.36 16.98
N SER A 226 -8.73 -21.99 16.97
CA SER A 226 -7.68 -22.78 17.62
C SER A 226 -7.40 -22.27 19.03
N ASP A 227 -7.02 -23.16 19.93
CA ASP A 227 -6.60 -22.80 21.30
C ASP A 227 -5.31 -21.95 21.33
N GLY A 228 -4.57 -21.92 20.21
CA GLY A 228 -3.35 -21.13 20.04
C GLY A 228 -3.49 -20.02 18.99
N PRO A 229 -2.65 -18.97 19.04
CA PRO A 229 -2.70 -17.84 18.10
C PRO A 229 -2.11 -18.15 16.70
N TYR A 230 -1.57 -19.34 16.50
CA TYR A 230 -0.95 -19.76 15.24
C TYR A 230 -1.43 -21.15 14.82
N VAL A 231 -1.48 -21.36 13.51
CA VAL A 231 -1.61 -22.66 12.87
C VAL A 231 -0.31 -22.99 12.12
N GLU A 232 0.12 -24.23 12.21
CA GLU A 232 1.25 -24.78 11.44
C GLU A 232 0.75 -25.93 10.57
N ASP A 233 0.98 -25.84 9.27
CA ASP A 233 0.56 -26.85 8.29
C ASP A 233 1.60 -26.91 7.17
N GLU A 234 1.88 -28.09 6.64
CA GLU A 234 2.99 -28.32 5.70
C GLU A 234 2.88 -27.50 4.41
N HIS A 235 1.66 -27.13 4.01
CA HIS A 235 1.40 -26.40 2.79
C HIS A 235 1.45 -24.88 3.00
N ILE A 236 0.95 -24.40 4.15
CA ILE A 236 0.83 -22.97 4.45
C ILE A 236 1.96 -22.43 5.34
N GLY A 237 2.71 -23.29 6.03
CA GLY A 237 3.71 -22.91 7.00
C GLY A 237 3.08 -22.40 8.32
N LYS A 238 3.80 -21.52 9.03
CA LYS A 238 3.34 -20.95 10.30
C LYS A 238 2.57 -19.66 10.08
N CYS A 239 1.25 -19.69 10.26
CA CYS A 239 0.36 -18.54 10.04
C CYS A 239 -0.37 -18.15 11.32
N VAL A 240 -0.67 -16.86 11.46
CA VAL A 240 -1.57 -16.38 12.52
C VAL A 240 -3.00 -16.82 12.22
N VAL A 241 -3.71 -17.26 13.26
CA VAL A 241 -5.15 -17.55 13.19
C VAL A 241 -5.91 -16.23 13.28
N ILE A 242 -6.81 -15.98 12.32
CA ILE A 242 -7.51 -14.70 12.19
C ILE A 242 -9.00 -14.79 12.55
N GLY A 243 -9.52 -16.01 12.68
CA GLY A 243 -10.93 -16.27 12.97
C GLY A 243 -11.85 -16.04 11.76
N PRO A 244 -13.15 -16.31 11.88
CA PRO A 244 -14.05 -16.41 10.74
C PRO A 244 -14.48 -15.05 10.17
N ALA A 245 -14.36 -13.94 10.92
CA ALA A 245 -14.95 -12.65 10.56
C ALA A 245 -14.42 -12.05 9.25
N VAL A 246 -13.18 -12.38 8.87
CA VAL A 246 -12.56 -11.92 7.61
C VAL A 246 -13.07 -12.71 6.40
N PHE A 247 -13.69 -13.88 6.62
CA PHE A 247 -14.13 -14.80 5.57
C PHE A 247 -15.58 -14.54 5.16
N LEU A 248 -15.77 -13.52 4.32
CA LEU A 248 -17.06 -12.94 3.99
C LEU A 248 -17.99 -13.89 3.21
N ASP A 249 -17.43 -14.82 2.43
CA ASP A 249 -18.22 -15.82 1.70
C ASP A 249 -18.63 -17.03 2.55
N GLY A 250 -18.17 -17.12 3.81
CA GLY A 250 -18.50 -18.20 4.73
C GLY A 250 -18.33 -19.59 4.11
N GLU A 251 -19.32 -20.47 4.32
CA GLU A 251 -19.33 -21.82 3.74
C GLU A 251 -19.38 -21.81 2.20
N ARG A 252 -19.91 -20.76 1.56
CA ARG A 252 -19.96 -20.65 0.10
C ARG A 252 -18.55 -20.52 -0.49
N GLY A 253 -17.64 -19.85 0.22
CA GLY A 253 -16.23 -19.74 -0.15
C GLY A 253 -15.50 -21.09 -0.25
N ASN A 254 -16.06 -22.13 0.37
CA ASN A 254 -15.52 -23.50 0.34
C ASN A 254 -16.14 -24.38 -0.74
N ASN A 255 -17.16 -23.91 -1.47
CA ASN A 255 -17.84 -24.72 -2.47
C ASN A 255 -16.90 -25.10 -3.63
N GLU A 256 -16.64 -26.41 -3.77
CA GLU A 256 -15.78 -27.00 -4.81
C GLU A 256 -16.29 -26.77 -6.24
N ALA A 257 -17.57 -26.46 -6.42
CA ALA A 257 -18.10 -26.08 -7.73
C ALA A 257 -17.55 -24.73 -8.21
N ILE A 258 -17.18 -23.83 -7.29
CA ILE A 258 -16.68 -22.49 -7.62
C ILE A 258 -15.19 -22.57 -7.97
N THR A 259 -14.84 -22.13 -9.16
CA THR A 259 -13.45 -22.15 -9.63
C THR A 259 -13.03 -20.80 -10.19
N ILE A 260 -11.84 -20.35 -9.78
CA ILE A 260 -11.19 -19.13 -10.27
C ILE A 260 -9.89 -19.55 -10.97
N PRO A 261 -9.72 -19.28 -12.27
CA PRO A 261 -8.50 -19.63 -12.99
C PRO A 261 -7.24 -18.94 -12.44
N ASP A 262 -6.08 -19.64 -12.46
CA ASP A 262 -4.79 -19.10 -11.98
C ASP A 262 -4.41 -17.74 -12.60
N LYS A 263 -4.81 -17.50 -13.86
CA LYS A 263 -4.57 -16.22 -14.56
C LYS A 263 -5.24 -15.02 -13.89
N CYS A 264 -6.28 -15.23 -13.09
CA CYS A 264 -6.99 -14.18 -12.34
C CYS A 264 -6.25 -13.78 -11.06
N PHE A 265 -5.28 -14.59 -10.61
CA PHE A 265 -4.50 -14.29 -9.41
C PHE A 265 -3.22 -13.56 -9.74
N TYR A 266 -2.38 -14.12 -10.62
CA TYR A 266 -1.09 -13.51 -10.94
C TYR A 266 -0.58 -13.86 -12.34
N GLN A 267 -0.11 -12.83 -13.04
CA GLN A 267 0.53 -12.92 -14.35
C GLN A 267 1.87 -12.18 -14.31
N LYS A 268 2.93 -12.87 -14.76
CA LYS A 268 4.28 -12.30 -14.82
C LYS A 268 4.32 -11.12 -15.79
N GLY A 269 5.00 -10.03 -15.42
CA GLY A 269 5.10 -8.83 -16.26
C GLY A 269 3.96 -7.82 -16.10
N VAL A 270 2.85 -8.19 -15.45
CA VAL A 270 1.70 -7.28 -15.28
C VAL A 270 1.94 -6.27 -14.17
N THR A 271 2.62 -6.64 -13.08
CA THR A 271 2.99 -5.70 -12.01
C THR A 271 3.82 -4.54 -12.55
N GLU A 272 4.83 -4.80 -13.40
CA GLU A 272 5.64 -3.74 -13.99
C GLU A 272 4.83 -2.83 -14.91
N LYS A 273 3.88 -3.38 -15.69
CA LYS A 273 2.95 -2.58 -16.51
C LYS A 273 2.12 -1.65 -15.64
N LEU A 274 1.58 -2.17 -14.53
CA LEU A 274 0.75 -1.42 -13.59
C LEU A 274 1.51 -0.28 -12.89
N VAL A 275 2.74 -0.55 -12.41
CA VAL A 275 3.62 0.46 -11.78
C VAL A 275 3.95 1.60 -12.75
N ASN A 276 4.18 1.26 -14.02
CA ASN A 276 4.56 2.23 -15.06
C ASN A 276 3.36 2.87 -15.77
N LEU A 277 2.13 2.53 -15.37
CA LEU A 277 0.90 3.01 -16.01
C LEU A 277 0.81 4.55 -15.89
N THR A 278 0.46 5.19 -16.99
CA THR A 278 0.26 6.64 -17.05
C THR A 278 -1.03 6.97 -17.79
N PRO A 279 -1.72 8.06 -17.41
CA PRO A 279 -2.93 8.48 -18.12
C PRO A 279 -2.65 8.81 -19.58
N LYS A 280 -3.49 8.35 -20.49
CA LYS A 280 -3.46 8.75 -21.91
C LYS A 280 -4.10 10.14 -22.04
N GLY A 281 -3.41 11.05 -22.75
CA GLY A 281 -3.87 12.42 -23.02
C GLY A 281 -3.49 13.42 -21.92
N ARG A 282 -4.35 14.44 -21.69
CA ARG A 282 -4.08 15.55 -20.75
C ARG A 282 -4.55 15.29 -19.31
N ARG A 283 -5.06 14.09 -19.00
CA ARG A 283 -5.60 13.75 -17.68
C ARG A 283 -4.48 13.63 -16.64
N ARG A 284 -4.81 13.98 -15.39
CA ARG A 284 -3.88 13.87 -14.26
C ARG A 284 -3.80 12.45 -13.69
N MET A 285 -4.87 11.68 -13.81
CA MET A 285 -5.01 10.33 -13.23
C MET A 285 -5.44 9.33 -14.28
N ILE A 286 -5.04 8.07 -14.09
CA ILE A 286 -5.43 6.95 -14.93
C ILE A 286 -6.95 6.74 -14.87
N SER A 287 -7.51 6.18 -15.93
CA SER A 287 -8.86 5.63 -15.95
C SER A 287 -8.86 4.25 -16.57
N GLU A 288 -10.02 3.61 -16.57
CA GLU A 288 -10.26 2.32 -17.21
C GLU A 288 -9.82 2.29 -18.69
N ARG A 289 -9.86 3.42 -19.39
CA ARG A 289 -9.45 3.53 -20.82
C ARG A 289 -7.94 3.44 -21.02
N ASP A 290 -7.17 3.66 -19.96
CA ASP A 290 -5.72 3.57 -19.99
C ASP A 290 -5.23 2.13 -19.84
N ILE A 291 -6.13 1.20 -19.49
CA ILE A 291 -5.84 -0.19 -19.17
C ILE A 291 -6.45 -1.07 -20.26
N ASP A 292 -5.60 -1.60 -21.14
CA ASP A 292 -5.96 -2.46 -22.27
C ASP A 292 -5.54 -3.93 -22.05
N PHE A 293 -5.33 -4.31 -20.80
CA PHE A 293 -4.92 -5.65 -20.39
C PHE A 293 -5.67 -6.06 -19.12
N ASP A 294 -5.74 -7.37 -18.90
CA ASP A 294 -6.34 -7.96 -17.71
C ASP A 294 -5.57 -7.57 -16.44
N VAL A 295 -6.28 -7.30 -15.34
CA VAL A 295 -5.67 -6.96 -14.06
C VAL A 295 -5.91 -8.10 -13.06
N PRO A 296 -4.94 -9.02 -12.86
CA PRO A 296 -5.04 -10.06 -11.84
C PRO A 296 -4.95 -9.49 -10.42
N LEU A 297 -5.55 -10.20 -9.48
CA LEU A 297 -5.74 -9.75 -8.09
C LEU A 297 -4.43 -9.46 -7.35
N LEU A 298 -3.46 -10.38 -7.42
CA LEU A 298 -2.18 -10.20 -6.73
C LEU A 298 -1.29 -9.17 -7.44
N ASN A 299 -1.40 -9.02 -8.78
CA ASN A 299 -0.70 -7.95 -9.50
C ASN A 299 -1.25 -6.56 -9.12
N LEU A 300 -2.57 -6.42 -8.95
CA LEU A 300 -3.20 -5.20 -8.42
C LEU A 300 -2.56 -4.83 -7.09
N PHE A 301 -2.58 -5.76 -6.11
CA PHE A 301 -2.08 -5.47 -4.78
C PHE A 301 -0.58 -5.23 -4.72
N GLU A 302 0.21 -5.95 -5.53
CA GLU A 302 1.67 -5.75 -5.58
C GLU A 302 2.06 -4.40 -6.21
N SER A 303 1.23 -3.86 -7.11
CA SER A 303 1.63 -2.74 -7.97
C SER A 303 1.88 -1.41 -7.24
N ARG A 304 1.26 -1.19 -6.09
CA ARG A 304 1.48 0.01 -5.27
C ARG A 304 1.53 -0.39 -3.81
N ASP A 305 2.18 0.44 -3.00
CA ASP A 305 1.92 0.45 -1.57
C ASP A 305 0.56 1.15 -1.34
N TRP A 306 -0.51 0.37 -1.41
CA TRP A 306 -1.89 0.82 -1.13
C TRP A 306 -2.07 1.22 0.34
N VAL A 307 -1.17 0.72 1.17
CA VAL A 307 -1.19 0.76 2.63
C VAL A 307 -0.01 1.61 3.15
N ASP A 308 0.31 2.76 2.54
CA ASP A 308 1.37 3.59 3.14
C ASP A 308 0.92 4.18 4.48
N GLY A 309 1.73 3.93 5.51
CA GLY A 309 1.46 4.35 6.89
C GLY A 309 0.91 3.21 7.74
N ASP A 310 0.65 3.47 9.01
CA ASP A 310 -0.38 2.70 9.69
C ASP A 310 -1.66 2.91 8.89
N ILE A 311 -2.39 1.83 8.60
CA ILE A 311 -3.73 2.00 8.07
C ILE A 311 -4.45 2.92 9.02
N ASP A 312 -4.66 4.17 8.61
CA ASP A 312 -5.68 4.97 9.22
C ASP A 312 -7.00 4.32 8.81
N GLU A 313 -7.85 4.07 9.81
CA GLU A 313 -9.22 3.60 9.65
C GLU A 313 -9.96 4.38 8.55
N TYR A 314 -9.53 5.62 8.25
CA TYR A 314 -9.97 6.41 7.11
C TYR A 314 -9.79 5.74 5.74
N VAL A 315 -8.61 5.16 5.43
CA VAL A 315 -8.33 4.59 4.09
C VAL A 315 -9.06 3.28 3.93
N LEU A 316 -9.02 2.40 4.94
CA LEU A 316 -9.85 1.20 4.92
C LEU A 316 -11.33 1.57 4.88
N GLY A 317 -11.81 2.46 5.75
CA GLY A 317 -13.20 2.91 5.78
C GLY A 317 -13.67 3.50 4.45
N SER A 318 -12.86 4.33 3.80
CA SER A 318 -13.16 4.90 2.48
C SER A 318 -13.15 3.85 1.37
N LEU A 319 -12.25 2.86 1.45
CA LEU A 319 -12.22 1.73 0.52
C LEU A 319 -13.44 0.84 0.74
N TYR A 320 -13.73 0.43 1.96
CA TYR A 320 -14.93 -0.31 2.34
C TYR A 320 -16.20 0.41 1.88
N GLU A 321 -16.31 1.72 2.13
CA GLU A 321 -17.45 2.52 1.68
C GLU A 321 -17.55 2.58 0.16
N LYS A 322 -16.46 2.78 -0.59
CA LYS A 322 -16.53 2.79 -2.06
C LYS A 322 -16.79 1.41 -2.67
N LEU A 323 -16.52 0.34 -1.93
CA LEU A 323 -16.65 -1.05 -2.38
C LEU A 323 -17.99 -1.69 -1.99
N MET A 324 -18.68 -1.19 -0.97
CA MET A 324 -20.04 -1.64 -0.63
C MET A 324 -21.07 -1.15 -1.64
N THR A 325 -22.02 -2.03 -2.00
CA THR A 325 -23.13 -1.68 -2.90
C THR A 325 -24.10 -0.69 -2.23
N GLU A 326 -24.85 0.11 -3.01
CA GLU A 326 -25.85 1.04 -2.43
C GLU A 326 -26.94 0.33 -1.60
N GLU A 327 -27.29 -0.93 -1.95
CA GLU A 327 -28.23 -1.75 -1.18
C GLU A 327 -27.66 -2.14 0.19
N GLU A 328 -26.37 -2.45 0.28
CA GLU A 328 -25.70 -2.79 1.54
C GLU A 328 -25.53 -1.57 2.43
N LYS A 329 -25.10 -0.42 1.89
CA LYS A 329 -24.99 0.85 2.64
C LYS A 329 -26.28 1.25 3.32
N LYS A 330 -27.42 1.09 2.62
CA LYS A 330 -28.75 1.38 3.17
C LYS A 330 -29.21 0.38 4.24
N LYS A 331 -28.80 -0.89 4.15
CA LYS A 331 -29.16 -1.92 5.13
C LYS A 331 -28.32 -1.87 6.40
N THR A 332 -27.03 -1.58 6.29
CA THR A 332 -26.09 -1.65 7.42
C THR A 332 -25.87 -0.30 8.11
N GLY A 333 -26.33 0.80 7.51
CA GLY A 333 -26.06 2.15 8.00
C GLY A 333 -24.58 2.52 7.91
N SER A 334 -23.79 1.81 7.12
CA SER A 334 -22.34 1.99 6.98
C SER A 334 -22.01 3.22 6.12
N TYR A 335 -22.26 4.39 6.68
CA TYR A 335 -21.77 5.67 6.17
C TYR A 335 -20.56 6.07 7.00
N TYR A 336 -19.44 6.37 6.34
CA TYR A 336 -18.25 6.84 7.04
C TYR A 336 -18.47 8.27 7.53
N THR A 337 -18.24 8.51 8.82
CA THR A 337 -18.25 9.86 9.40
C THR A 337 -16.84 10.44 9.33
N PRO A 338 -16.60 11.54 8.60
CA PRO A 338 -15.27 12.14 8.48
C PRO A 338 -14.64 12.48 9.84
N GLY A 339 -13.31 12.31 9.95
CA GLY A 339 -12.52 12.61 11.16
C GLY A 339 -12.79 13.98 11.80
N LYS A 340 -13.05 15.01 10.98
CA LYS A 340 -13.42 16.36 11.47
C LYS A 340 -14.75 16.41 12.24
N ILE A 341 -15.66 15.48 11.96
CA ILE A 341 -16.96 15.37 12.63
C ILE A 341 -16.82 14.54 13.90
N THR A 342 -15.99 13.49 13.90
CA THR A 342 -15.69 12.71 15.11
C THR A 342 -14.80 13.43 16.11
N GLU A 343 -13.92 14.35 15.69
CA GLU A 343 -13.21 15.25 16.62
C GLU A 343 -14.15 16.28 17.28
N TYR A 344 -15.31 16.53 16.69
CA TYR A 344 -16.30 17.49 17.19
C TYR A 344 -17.33 16.87 18.15
N ILE A 345 -17.47 15.54 18.14
CA ILE A 345 -18.34 14.75 19.03
C ILE A 345 -17.51 14.26 20.21
#